data_AF-A0A954YWM0-F1
#
_entry.id   AF-A0A954YWM0-F1
#
_cell.length_a   1.000
_cell.length_b   1.000
_cell.length_c   1.000
_cell.angle_alpha   90.00
_cell.angle_beta   90.00
_cell.angle_gamma   90.00
#
_symmetry.space_group_name_H-M   'P 1'
#
loop_
_entity.id
_entity.type
_entity.pdbx_description
1 polymer ?
#
loop_
_entity_poly.entity_id
_entity_poly.type
_entity_poly.pdbx_seq_one_letter_code
_entity_poly.pdbx_strand_id
1 'polypeptide(L)'
;TGSAFICVLFLGGWELSFFGIGPAFPGTGIEDVGLISVIIKIGVLAVKVAFFIFLFMLVRWTLPRFRFDQLMRLAWKGLIPVSLGILVLTVMGVYMGWQRSVLFNLGSEIAIVAATLGVVILANKPVTGRQDNMPVVTQPLGG
;
A
#
# COMPACT_ATOMS: atom_id res chain seq x y z
N THR A 1 -0.31 14.07 -8.26
CA THR A 1 0.15 13.11 -9.29
C THR A 1 0.17 11.69 -8.75
N GLY A 2 0.70 11.41 -7.55
CA GLY A 2 0.73 10.05 -6.99
C GLY A 2 -0.64 9.33 -6.88
N SER A 3 -1.70 10.06 -6.53
CA SER A 3 -3.07 9.51 -6.48
C SER A 3 -3.58 9.00 -7.83
N ALA A 4 -3.19 9.64 -8.93
CA ALA A 4 -3.57 9.21 -10.28
C ALA A 4 -2.88 7.89 -10.66
N PHE A 5 -1.58 7.75 -10.35
CA PHE A 5 -0.87 6.48 -10.57
C PHE A 5 -1.49 5.33 -9.78
N ILE A 6 -1.88 5.57 -8.52
CA ILE A 6 -2.54 4.55 -7.70
C ILE A 6 -3.87 4.11 -8.32
N CYS A 7 -4.68 5.05 -8.79
CA CYS A 7 -5.95 4.73 -9.43
C CYS A 7 -5.77 3.92 -10.72
N VAL A 8 -4.77 4.27 -11.53
CA VAL A 8 -4.49 3.59 -12.80
C VAL A 8 -3.90 2.20 -12.60
N LEU A 9 -2.89 2.07 -11.73
CA LEU A 9 -2.17 0.80 -11.54
C LEU A 9 -2.97 -0.24 -10.77
N PHE A 10 -3.73 0.17 -9.74
CA PHE A 10 -4.36 -0.76 -8.81
C PHE A 10 -5.88 -0.81 -8.91
N LEU A 11 -6.56 0.28 -9.30
CA LEU A 11 -8.03 0.34 -9.37
C LEU A 11 -8.60 0.31 -10.79
N GLY A 12 -7.81 -0.14 -11.76
CA GLY A 12 -8.25 -0.28 -13.15
C GLY A 12 -8.54 1.04 -13.87
N GLY A 13 -8.01 2.16 -13.35
CA GLY A 13 -8.11 3.48 -13.97
C GLY A 13 -9.56 3.92 -14.21
N TRP A 14 -9.93 4.04 -15.48
CA TRP A 14 -11.25 4.48 -15.94
C TRP A 14 -12.31 3.37 -15.90
N GLU A 15 -11.94 2.12 -15.68
CA GLU A 15 -12.89 1.01 -15.68
C GLU A 15 -13.45 0.73 -14.27
N LEU A 16 -14.73 0.33 -14.23
CA LEU A 16 -15.43 -0.11 -13.01
C LEU A 16 -15.41 -1.64 -12.85
N SER A 17 -14.49 -2.31 -13.54
CA SER A 17 -14.42 -3.78 -13.58
C SER A 17 -14.01 -4.43 -12.26
N PHE A 18 -13.43 -3.67 -11.31
CA PHE A 18 -12.97 -4.18 -10.01
C PHE A 18 -14.10 -4.77 -9.14
N PHE A 19 -15.34 -4.32 -9.31
CA PHE A 19 -16.51 -4.90 -8.64
C PHE A 19 -17.36 -5.82 -9.55
N GLY A 20 -16.89 -6.12 -10.77
CA GLY A 20 -17.70 -6.87 -11.76
C GLY A 20 -18.87 -6.07 -12.34
N ILE A 21 -18.91 -4.75 -12.12
CA ILE A 21 -20.00 -3.84 -12.53
C ILE A 21 -19.70 -3.16 -13.87
N GLY A 22 -18.56 -3.47 -14.49
CA GLY A 22 -18.10 -2.85 -15.74
C GLY A 22 -19.09 -2.97 -16.92
N PRO A 23 -19.78 -4.12 -17.12
CA PRO A 23 -20.84 -4.21 -18.13
C PRO A 23 -22.21 -3.73 -17.65
N ALA A 24 -22.38 -3.45 -16.35
CA ALA A 24 -23.69 -3.23 -15.75
C ALA A 24 -24.18 -1.77 -15.85
N PHE A 25 -23.31 -0.82 -16.19
CA PHE A 25 -23.71 0.56 -16.52
C PHE A 25 -23.53 0.84 -18.02
N PRO A 26 -24.59 1.29 -18.73
CA PRO A 26 -24.50 1.65 -20.15
C PRO A 26 -23.40 2.70 -20.39
N GLY A 27 -22.48 2.45 -21.32
CA GLY A 27 -21.37 3.37 -21.64
C GLY A 27 -20.10 3.18 -20.80
N THR A 28 -20.07 2.17 -19.92
CA THR A 28 -18.86 1.82 -19.15
C THR A 28 -18.14 0.57 -19.67
N GLY A 29 -18.66 -0.05 -20.74
CA GLY A 29 -18.02 -1.15 -21.43
C GLY A 29 -16.69 -0.73 -22.07
N ILE A 30 -15.77 -1.69 -22.18
CA ILE A 30 -14.45 -1.47 -22.82
C ILE A 30 -14.63 -1.05 -24.29
N GLU A 31 -15.63 -1.64 -24.93
CA GLU A 31 -16.02 -1.43 -26.34
C GLU A 31 -16.81 -0.14 -26.59
N ASP A 32 -17.35 0.51 -25.54
CA ASP A 32 -18.13 1.73 -25.67
C ASP A 32 -17.23 2.96 -25.82
N VAL A 33 -17.13 3.46 -27.07
CA VAL A 33 -16.33 4.63 -27.46
C VAL A 33 -17.15 5.90 -27.73
N GLY A 34 -18.43 5.90 -27.40
CA GLY A 34 -19.30 7.07 -27.54
C GLY A 34 -18.79 8.27 -26.74
N LEU A 35 -19.05 9.49 -27.20
CA LEU A 35 -18.61 10.73 -26.53
C LEU A 35 -19.12 10.83 -25.08
N ILE A 36 -20.35 10.37 -24.85
CA ILE A 36 -20.95 10.27 -23.51
C ILE A 36 -20.18 9.27 -22.63
N SER A 37 -19.81 8.11 -23.17
CA SER A 37 -19.02 7.08 -22.50
C SER A 37 -17.64 7.59 -22.09
N VAL A 38 -16.97 8.38 -22.94
CA VAL A 38 -15.67 8.99 -22.63
C VAL A 38 -15.77 9.98 -21.48
N ILE A 39 -16.80 10.85 -21.48
CA ILE A 39 -17.02 11.81 -20.39
C ILE A 39 -17.25 11.07 -19.07
N ILE A 40 -18.05 10.01 -19.08
CA ILE A 40 -18.30 9.18 -17.89
C ILE A 40 -17.00 8.54 -17.39
N LYS A 41 -16.19 7.94 -18.27
CA LYS A 41 -14.89 7.32 -17.94
C LYS A 41 -13.92 8.31 -17.29
N ILE A 42 -13.84 9.54 -17.82
CA ILE A 42 -13.04 10.63 -17.23
C ILE A 42 -13.59 11.03 -15.86
N GLY A 43 -14.92 11.16 -15.72
CA GLY A 43 -15.57 11.46 -14.45
C GLY A 43 -15.29 10.40 -13.38
N VAL A 44 -15.37 9.12 -13.73
CA VAL A 44 -15.05 7.99 -12.84
C VAL A 44 -13.61 8.06 -12.34
N LEU A 45 -12.66 8.29 -13.26
CA LEU A 45 -11.25 8.45 -12.88
C LEU A 45 -11.05 9.66 -11.95
N ALA A 46 -11.68 10.79 -12.26
CA ALA A 46 -11.57 12.01 -11.45
C ALA A 46 -12.12 11.79 -10.02
N VAL A 47 -13.25 11.10 -9.88
CA VAL A 47 -13.83 10.76 -8.57
C VAL A 47 -12.91 9.83 -7.78
N LYS A 48 -12.36 8.78 -8.40
CA LYS A 48 -11.38 7.90 -7.75
C LYS A 48 -10.16 8.69 -7.26
N VAL A 49 -9.61 9.57 -8.11
CA VAL A 49 -8.47 10.41 -7.75
C VAL A 49 -8.81 11.37 -6.60
N ALA A 50 -9.98 12.02 -6.65
CA ALA A 50 -10.44 12.91 -5.59
C ALA A 50 -10.59 12.17 -4.25
N PHE A 51 -11.12 10.94 -4.27
CA PHE A 51 -11.19 10.08 -3.09
C PHE A 51 -9.81 9.81 -2.47
N PHE A 52 -8.80 9.46 -3.27
CA PHE A 52 -7.44 9.25 -2.75
C PHE A 52 -6.79 10.54 -2.26
N ILE A 53 -7.05 11.68 -2.90
CA ILE A 53 -6.59 12.99 -2.40
C ILE A 53 -7.19 13.28 -1.02
N PHE A 54 -8.50 13.06 -0.87
CA PHE A 54 -9.19 13.19 0.41
C PHE A 54 -8.60 12.24 1.46
N LEU A 55 -8.34 10.98 1.11
CA LEU A 55 -7.68 10.02 1.99
C LEU A 55 -6.29 10.50 2.43
N PHE A 56 -5.47 11.04 1.53
CA PHE A 56 -4.17 11.59 1.89
C PHE A 56 -4.25 12.81 2.80
N MET A 57 -5.27 13.66 2.64
CA MET A 57 -5.53 14.75 3.58
C MET A 57 -5.95 14.21 4.96
N LEU A 58 -6.80 13.18 5.01
CA LEU A 58 -7.18 12.54 6.27
C LEU A 58 -5.99 11.93 6.99
N VAL A 59 -5.16 11.15 6.28
CA VAL A 59 -3.96 10.52 6.84
C VAL A 59 -3.01 11.57 7.43
N ARG A 60 -2.88 12.73 6.77
CA ARG A 60 -2.09 13.85 7.29
C ARG A 60 -2.61 14.36 8.64
N TRP A 61 -3.92 14.32 8.87
CA TRP A 61 -4.50 14.77 10.14
C TRP A 61 -4.48 13.69 11.24
N THR A 62 -4.45 12.41 10.87
CA THR A 62 -4.50 11.30 11.84
C THR A 62 -3.13 10.80 12.32
N LEU A 63 -2.04 11.02 11.57
CA LEU A 63 -0.73 10.44 11.93
C LEU A 63 0.04 11.31 12.95
N PRO A 64 0.31 10.83 14.18
CA PRO A 64 1.22 11.50 15.10
C PRO A 64 2.65 11.44 14.54
N ARG A 65 3.37 12.56 14.62
CA ARG A 65 4.70 12.76 13.99
C ARG A 65 5.69 11.63 14.33
N PHE A 66 5.98 10.76 13.36
CA PHE A 66 6.97 9.69 13.50
C PHE A 66 8.40 10.20 13.37
N ARG A 67 9.34 9.56 14.08
CA ARG A 67 10.78 9.84 13.93
C ARG A 67 11.30 9.20 12.64
N PHE A 68 12.24 9.85 11.95
CA PHE A 68 12.80 9.35 10.69
C PHE A 68 13.39 7.93 10.80
N ASP A 69 14.00 7.61 11.95
CA ASP A 69 14.56 6.28 12.22
C ASP A 69 13.49 5.19 12.27
N GLN A 70 12.27 5.51 12.70
CA GLN A 70 11.15 4.57 12.71
C GLN A 70 10.67 4.29 11.29
N LEU A 71 10.63 5.33 10.44
CA LEU A 71 10.28 5.19 9.04
C LEU A 71 11.31 4.34 8.28
N MET A 72 12.60 4.59 8.50
CA MET A 72 13.66 3.79 7.89
C MET A 72 13.63 2.34 8.37
N ARG A 73 13.40 2.11 9.66
CA ARG A 73 13.23 0.73 10.17
C ARG A 73 12.04 0.03 9.53
N LEU A 74 10.91 0.71 9.37
CA LEU A 74 9.72 0.16 8.72
C LEU A 74 9.97 -0.16 7.25
N ALA A 75 10.62 0.76 6.52
CA ALA A 75 10.94 0.57 5.10
C ALA A 75 11.85 -0.64 4.90
N TRP A 76 12.95 -0.71 5.65
CA TRP A 76 13.97 -1.75 5.47
C TRP A 76 13.60 -3.10 6.07
N LYS A 77 13.00 -3.13 7.26
CA LYS A 77 12.65 -4.39 7.95
C LYS A 77 11.22 -4.87 7.66
N GLY A 78 10.36 -4.01 7.12
CA GLY A 78 8.97 -4.32 6.81
C GLY A 78 8.71 -4.33 5.30
N LEU A 79 8.79 -3.17 4.64
CA LEU A 79 8.32 -3.04 3.25
C LEU A 79 9.10 -3.89 2.24
N ILE A 80 10.44 -3.92 2.33
CA ILE A 80 11.28 -4.70 1.40
C ILE A 80 10.99 -6.21 1.46
N PRO A 81 11.00 -6.88 2.63
CA PRO A 81 10.73 -8.31 2.68
C PRO A 81 9.28 -8.66 2.29
N VAL A 82 8.31 -7.79 2.63
CA VAL A 82 6.90 -7.98 2.21
C VAL A 82 6.78 -7.96 0.69
N SER A 83 7.31 -6.92 0.03
CA SER A 83 7.16 -6.77 -1.41
C SER A 83 7.82 -7.91 -2.19
N LEU A 84 8.97 -8.40 -1.71
CA LEU A 84 9.63 -9.56 -2.29
C LEU A 84 8.81 -10.85 -2.09
N GLY A 85 8.22 -11.03 -0.90
CA GLY A 85 7.34 -12.18 -0.62
C GLY A 85 6.12 -12.22 -1.53
N ILE A 86 5.45 -11.08 -1.72
CA ILE A 86 4.30 -10.94 -2.62
C ILE A 86 4.70 -11.31 -4.05
N LEU A 87 5.84 -10.82 -4.53
CA LEU A 87 6.34 -11.12 -5.87
C LEU A 87 6.56 -12.63 -6.06
N VAL A 88 7.21 -13.30 -5.12
CA VAL A 88 7.47 -14.75 -5.20
C VAL A 88 6.16 -15.55 -5.18
N LEU A 89 5.22 -15.23 -4.28
CA LEU A 89 3.94 -15.93 -4.23
C LEU A 89 3.09 -15.69 -5.47
N THR A 90 3.11 -14.48 -6.03
CA THR A 90 2.40 -14.17 -7.28
C THR A 90 2.96 -15.00 -8.43
N VAL A 91 4.29 -15.06 -8.57
CA VAL A 91 4.95 -15.87 -9.62
C VAL A 91 4.62 -17.36 -9.46
N MET A 92 4.66 -17.87 -8.22
CA MET A 92 4.32 -19.26 -7.92
C MET A 92 2.84 -19.57 -8.24
N GLY A 93 1.93 -18.68 -7.87
CA GLY A 93 0.49 -18.81 -8.13
C GLY A 93 0.16 -18.80 -9.63
N VAL A 94 0.86 -17.98 -10.42
CA VAL A 94 0.72 -17.96 -11.88
C VAL A 94 1.26 -19.26 -12.49
N TYR A 95 2.44 -19.73 -12.05
CA TYR A 95 3.01 -21.00 -12.53
C TYR A 95 2.10 -22.21 -12.25
N MET A 96 1.47 -22.24 -11.07
CA MET A 96 0.52 -23.30 -10.68
C MET A 96 -0.88 -23.14 -11.30
N GLY A 97 -1.13 -22.06 -12.03
CA GLY A 97 -2.43 -21.79 -12.67
C GLY A 97 -3.53 -21.32 -11.71
N TRP A 98 -3.21 -21.05 -10.45
CA TRP A 98 -4.16 -20.61 -9.42
C TRP A 98 -4.56 -19.14 -9.51
N GLN A 99 -4.08 -18.42 -10.52
CA GLN A 99 -4.39 -17.01 -10.79
C GLN A 99 -5.89 -16.67 -10.78
N ARG A 100 -6.76 -17.60 -11.20
CA ARG A 100 -8.22 -17.37 -11.26
C ARG A 100 -8.93 -17.53 -9.91
N SER A 101 -8.31 -18.22 -8.96
CA SER A 101 -8.91 -18.48 -7.66
C SER A 101 -8.77 -17.25 -6.76
N VAL A 102 -9.87 -16.52 -6.56
CA VAL A 102 -9.91 -15.34 -5.69
C VAL A 102 -9.47 -15.68 -4.25
N LEU A 103 -9.82 -16.88 -3.77
CA LEU A 103 -9.43 -17.37 -2.44
C LEU A 103 -7.93 -17.54 -2.29
N PHE A 104 -7.24 -18.04 -3.32
CA PHE A 104 -5.79 -18.20 -3.28
C PHE A 104 -5.11 -16.83 -3.26
N ASN A 105 -5.50 -15.93 -4.17
CA ASN A 105 -4.95 -14.57 -4.22
C ASN A 105 -5.17 -13.82 -2.90
N LEU A 106 -6.40 -13.79 -2.37
CA LEU A 106 -6.66 -13.09 -1.10
C LEU A 106 -5.97 -13.78 0.09
N GLY A 107 -5.96 -15.12 0.10
CA GLY A 107 -5.35 -15.91 1.17
C GLY A 107 -3.84 -15.76 1.25
N SER A 108 -3.13 -15.79 0.12
CA SER A 108 -1.68 -15.63 0.06
C SER A 108 -1.23 -14.25 0.53
N GLU A 109 -1.96 -13.21 0.14
CA GLU A 109 -1.66 -11.84 0.56
C GLU A 109 -1.88 -11.64 2.07
N ILE A 110 -3.02 -12.12 2.60
CA ILE A 110 -3.29 -12.05 4.05
C ILE A 110 -2.23 -12.84 4.84
N ALA A 111 -1.81 -14.01 4.35
CA ALA A 111 -0.81 -14.84 5.00
C ALA A 111 0.57 -14.15 5.04
N ILE A 112 1.03 -13.52 3.95
CA ILE A 112 2.29 -12.76 3.95
C ILE A 112 2.23 -11.60 4.91
N VAL A 113 1.13 -10.82 4.89
CA VAL A 113 0.98 -9.64 5.73
C VAL A 113 0.97 -10.05 7.21
N ALA A 114 0.25 -11.11 7.56
CA ALA A 114 0.23 -11.65 8.93
C ALA A 114 1.61 -12.16 9.36
N ALA A 115 2.31 -12.92 8.49
CA ALA A 115 3.64 -13.43 8.77
C ALA A 115 4.64 -12.28 8.98
N THR A 116 4.58 -11.25 8.15
CA THR A 116 5.50 -10.10 8.26
C THR A 116 5.17 -9.24 9.47
N LEU A 117 3.88 -9.01 9.77
CA LEU A 117 3.50 -8.34 11.01
C LEU A 117 3.98 -9.11 12.23
N GLY A 118 3.85 -10.44 12.23
CA GLY A 118 4.39 -11.31 13.28
C GLY A 118 5.91 -11.12 13.44
N VAL A 119 6.67 -11.21 12.35
CA VAL A 119 8.13 -11.00 12.36
C VAL A 119 8.49 -9.59 12.83
N VAL A 120 7.80 -8.55 12.36
CA VAL A 120 8.08 -7.15 12.73
C VAL A 120 7.77 -6.91 14.20
N ILE A 121 6.65 -7.41 14.72
CA ILE A 121 6.29 -7.28 16.14
C ILE A 121 7.28 -8.04 17.02
N LEU A 122 7.63 -9.28 16.65
CA LEU A 122 8.58 -10.11 17.39
C LEU A 122 10.02 -9.57 17.33
N ALA A 123 10.41 -8.93 16.22
CA ALA A 123 11.72 -8.34 16.03
C ALA A 123 11.84 -6.91 16.57
N ASN A 124 10.75 -6.30 17.05
CA ASN A 124 10.76 -4.96 17.61
C ASN A 124 11.26 -4.97 19.05
N LYS A 125 12.59 -4.95 19.23
CA LYS A 125 13.16 -4.43 20.47
C LYS A 125 12.92 -2.91 20.54
N PRO A 126 12.46 -2.37 21.69
CA PRO A 126 12.30 -0.92 21.85
C PRO A 126 13.67 -0.26 21.73
N VAL A 127 13.81 0.66 20.77
CA VAL A 127 14.99 1.52 20.65
C VAL A 127 14.79 2.69 21.61
N THR A 128 14.91 2.41 22.90
CA THR A 128 14.78 3.42 23.95
C THR A 128 15.88 3.21 24.98
N GLY A 129 16.83 4.13 25.01
CA GLY A 129 17.93 4.12 25.98
C GLY A 129 19.15 4.86 25.45
N ARG A 130 19.95 5.40 26.38
CA ARG A 130 21.34 5.79 26.12
C ARG A 130 22.03 4.54 25.55
N GLN A 131 22.60 4.63 24.35
CA GLN A 131 23.46 3.57 23.82
C GLN A 131 24.55 3.27 24.86
N ASP A 132 24.64 2.02 25.30
CA ASP A 132 25.54 1.61 26.38
C ASP A 132 27.02 1.92 26.06
N ASN A 133 27.35 2.07 24.78
CA ASN A 133 28.68 2.43 24.30
C ASN A 133 28.98 3.94 24.25
N MET A 134 28.06 4.82 24.69
CA MET A 134 28.39 6.24 24.75
C MET A 134 29.30 6.53 25.94
N PRO A 135 30.39 7.31 25.75
CA PRO A 135 31.25 7.74 26.85
C PRO A 135 30.42 8.52 27.88
N VAL A 136 30.71 8.31 29.17
CA VAL A 136 30.03 9.00 30.27
C VAL A 136 30.11 10.52 30.03
N VAL A 137 28.96 11.20 30.07
CA VAL A 137 28.93 12.65 29.95
C VAL A 137 29.40 13.18 31.31
N THR A 138 30.71 13.36 31.45
CA THR A 138 31.29 14.03 32.60
C THR A 138 31.03 15.53 32.42
N GLN A 139 30.05 16.07 33.15
CA GLN A 139 29.97 17.52 33.32
C GLN A 139 31.23 17.96 34.07
N PRO A 140 31.96 19.00 33.62
CA PRO A 140 33.02 19.57 34.42
C PRO A 140 32.39 20.18 35.68
N LEU A 141 32.78 19.66 36.84
CA LEU A 141 32.50 20.28 38.13
C LEU A 141 33.31 21.58 38.22
N GLY A 142 32.69 22.72 37.92
CA GLY A 142 33.26 24.04 38.23
C GLY A 142 33.06 25.08 37.13
N GLY A 143 32.40 26.18 37.49
CA GLY A 143 32.15 27.39 36.71
C GLY A 143 30.95 28.14 37.26
#